data_AF-A0A5C2RU53-F1
#
_entry.id   AF-A0A5C2RU53-F1
#
_cell.length_a   1.000
_cell.length_b   1.000
_cell.length_c   1.000
_cell.angle_alpha   90.00
_cell.angle_beta   90.00
_cell.angle_gamma   90.00
#
_symmetry.space_group_name_H-M   'P 1'
#
loop_
_entity.id
_entity.type
_entity.pdbx_description
1 polymer ?
#
loop_
_entity_poly.entity_id
_entity_poly.type
_entity_poly.pdbx_seq_one_letter_code
_entity_poly.pdbx_strand_id
1 'polypeptide(L)'
;MPTTIPPSAMTVTPTLSGQASSDLDNIIGRHIRNIIDKEPEWAAFVEHRKQMLTMREMLPHYKYVQRVIDRFERQPTPADLQGAGGVLITKAQVMRAFNLPLAWGDRCTETLVLTTMYGPGGTRGEDPRVVQMLDEKPAITPKMTVEKYLTLLREVHGQWTINNPN
;
A
#
# COMPACT_ATOMS: atom_id res chain seq x y z
N MET A 1 28.00 -55.22 -9.67
CA MET A 1 27.03 -54.36 -8.97
C MET A 1 26.76 -53.14 -9.86
N PRO A 2 25.57 -52.98 -10.43
CA PRO A 2 25.25 -51.80 -11.23
C PRO A 2 24.52 -50.75 -10.36
N THR A 3 25.04 -49.53 -10.36
CA THR A 3 24.50 -48.36 -9.66
C THR A 3 23.28 -47.82 -10.40
N THR A 4 22.10 -47.93 -9.79
CA THR A 4 20.85 -47.30 -10.26
C THR A 4 20.88 -45.80 -9.95
N ILE A 5 20.79 -44.98 -10.99
CA ILE A 5 20.60 -43.52 -10.90
C ILE A 5 19.09 -43.26 -10.76
N PRO A 6 18.61 -42.50 -9.75
CA PRO A 6 17.21 -42.13 -9.64
C PRO A 6 16.82 -41.04 -10.65
N PRO A 7 15.58 -41.04 -11.17
CA PRO A 7 15.14 -40.03 -12.13
C PRO A 7 14.94 -38.68 -11.44
N SER A 8 15.55 -37.64 -12.01
CA SER A 8 15.34 -36.24 -11.63
C SER A 8 13.87 -35.85 -11.77
N ALA A 9 13.27 -35.43 -10.67
CA ALA A 9 11.95 -34.82 -10.67
C ALA A 9 12.01 -33.51 -11.47
N MET A 10 11.25 -33.46 -12.57
CA MET A 10 11.02 -32.23 -13.32
C MET A 10 10.19 -31.29 -12.44
N THR A 11 10.81 -30.22 -11.95
CA THR A 11 10.10 -29.10 -11.33
C THR A 11 9.27 -28.42 -12.42
N VAL A 12 7.99 -28.81 -12.54
CA VAL A 12 6.99 -28.06 -13.30
C VAL A 12 6.79 -26.76 -12.55
N THR A 13 7.41 -25.68 -13.01
CA THR A 13 7.03 -24.32 -12.63
C THR A 13 5.68 -24.05 -13.31
N PRO A 14 4.55 -23.94 -12.59
CA PRO A 14 3.31 -23.58 -13.22
C PRO A 14 3.39 -22.11 -13.64
N THR A 15 3.55 -21.87 -14.94
CA THR A 15 3.30 -20.56 -15.54
C THR A 15 1.80 -20.30 -15.42
N LEU A 16 1.39 -19.69 -14.30
CA LEU A 16 0.00 -19.30 -14.04
C LEU A 16 -0.48 -18.43 -15.21
N SER A 17 -1.48 -18.90 -15.94
CA SER A 17 -2.18 -18.10 -16.95
C SER A 17 -2.72 -16.81 -16.30
N GLY A 18 -2.79 -15.70 -17.03
CA GLY A 18 -3.23 -14.41 -16.48
C GLY A 18 -4.62 -14.47 -15.80
N GLN A 19 -5.48 -15.38 -16.23
CA GLN A 19 -6.77 -15.66 -15.59
C GLN A 19 -6.60 -16.26 -14.18
N ALA A 20 -5.74 -17.28 -14.03
CA ALA A 20 -5.47 -17.93 -12.75
C ALA A 20 -4.80 -16.99 -11.73
N SER A 21 -3.96 -16.05 -12.18
CA SER A 21 -3.43 -14.99 -11.32
C SER A 21 -4.54 -14.06 -10.81
N SER A 22 -5.48 -13.69 -11.67
CA SER A 22 -6.62 -12.84 -11.29
C SER A 22 -7.53 -13.54 -10.28
N ASP A 23 -7.84 -14.82 -10.48
CA ASP A 23 -8.64 -15.62 -9.53
C ASP A 23 -7.94 -15.75 -8.17
N LEU A 24 -6.64 -16.04 -8.15
CA LEU A 24 -5.83 -16.07 -6.92
C LEU A 24 -5.90 -14.72 -6.18
N ASP A 25 -5.69 -13.62 -6.90
CA ASP A 25 -5.71 -12.27 -6.33
C ASP A 25 -7.08 -11.92 -5.75
N ASN A 26 -8.16 -12.38 -6.38
CA ASN A 26 -9.52 -12.19 -5.90
C ASN A 26 -9.81 -13.01 -4.64
N ILE A 27 -9.32 -14.25 -4.55
CA ILE A 27 -9.48 -15.10 -3.36
C ILE A 27 -8.76 -14.46 -2.17
N ILE A 28 -7.50 -14.09 -2.35
CA ILE A 28 -6.68 -13.48 -1.29
C ILE A 28 -7.24 -12.11 -0.90
N GLY A 29 -7.61 -11.28 -1.87
CA GLY A 29 -8.24 -9.98 -1.63
C GLY A 29 -9.54 -10.10 -0.83
N ARG A 30 -10.38 -11.10 -1.14
CA ARG A 30 -11.62 -11.37 -0.38
C ARG A 30 -11.32 -11.86 1.04
N HIS A 31 -10.31 -12.73 1.21
CA HIS A 31 -9.89 -13.20 2.52
C HIS A 31 -9.46 -12.04 3.43
N ILE A 32 -8.55 -11.19 2.94
CA ILE A 32 -8.10 -9.98 3.68
C ILE A 32 -9.30 -9.08 3.95
N ARG A 33 -10.18 -8.88 2.97
CA ARG A 33 -11.37 -8.04 3.13
C ARG A 33 -12.26 -8.55 4.27
N ASN A 34 -12.51 -9.85 4.37
CA ASN A 34 -13.34 -10.44 5.43
C ASN A 34 -12.76 -10.23 6.84
N ILE A 35 -11.45 -10.00 6.95
CA ILE A 35 -10.78 -9.67 8.21
C ILE A 35 -10.95 -8.19 8.52
N ILE A 36 -10.53 -7.31 7.59
CA ILE A 36 -10.52 -5.86 7.83
C ILE A 36 -11.93 -5.26 7.90
N ASP A 37 -12.94 -5.87 7.26
CA ASP A 37 -14.33 -5.37 7.28
C ASP A 37 -14.93 -5.30 8.70
N LYS A 38 -14.37 -6.08 9.63
CA LYS A 38 -14.77 -6.11 11.04
C LYS A 38 -14.08 -5.03 11.88
N GLU A 39 -13.13 -4.30 11.33
CA GLU A 39 -12.35 -3.29 12.04
C GLU A 39 -13.09 -1.94 12.03
N PRO A 40 -13.15 -1.18 13.14
CA PRO A 40 -13.81 0.13 13.16
C PRO A 40 -13.15 1.12 12.21
N GLU A 41 -11.84 0.98 12.00
CA GLU A 41 -11.06 1.83 11.07
C GLU A 41 -11.43 1.59 9.61
N TRP A 42 -11.92 0.39 9.28
CA TRP A 42 -12.48 0.10 7.96
C TRP A 42 -13.77 0.89 7.71
N ALA A 43 -14.68 0.93 8.68
CA ALA A 43 -15.91 1.71 8.56
C ALA A 43 -15.60 3.20 8.35
N ALA A 44 -14.68 3.76 9.14
CA ALA A 44 -14.21 5.13 8.98
C ALA A 44 -13.57 5.36 7.60
N PHE A 45 -12.71 4.45 7.15
CA PHE A 45 -12.10 4.51 5.82
C PHE A 45 -13.15 4.55 4.70
N VAL A 46 -14.19 3.71 4.76
CA VAL A 46 -15.25 3.67 3.75
C VAL A 46 -16.07 4.95 3.73
N GLU A 47 -16.42 5.49 4.90
CA GLU A 47 -17.16 6.74 5.01
C GLU A 47 -16.36 7.92 4.43
N HIS A 48 -15.09 8.01 4.79
CA HIS A 48 -14.20 9.10 4.40
C HIS A 48 -13.86 9.12 2.90
N ARG A 49 -13.93 7.98 2.20
CA ARG A 49 -13.80 7.96 0.73
C ARG A 49 -14.88 8.79 0.01
N LYS A 50 -15.96 9.16 0.69
CA LYS A 50 -17.06 9.98 0.15
C LYS A 50 -16.90 11.47 0.45
N GLN A 51 -15.91 11.86 1.25
CA GLN A 51 -15.77 13.22 1.77
C GLN A 51 -14.63 13.99 1.07
N MET A 52 -14.71 15.31 1.11
CA MET A 52 -13.60 16.19 0.72
C MET A 52 -12.76 16.51 1.96
N LEU A 53 -11.64 15.81 2.09
CA LEU A 53 -10.75 15.90 3.25
C LEU A 53 -9.50 16.72 2.95
N THR A 54 -9.01 17.41 3.98
CA THR A 54 -7.66 17.98 3.99
C THR A 54 -6.61 16.87 4.02
N MET A 55 -5.35 17.20 3.72
CA MET A 55 -4.26 16.21 3.83
C MET A 55 -4.09 15.74 5.28
N ARG A 56 -4.26 16.62 6.28
CA ARG A 56 -4.21 16.26 7.71
C ARG A 56 -5.22 15.16 8.05
N GLU A 57 -6.44 15.27 7.53
CA GLU A 57 -7.50 14.28 7.73
C GLU A 57 -7.28 13.00 6.90
N MET A 58 -6.61 13.09 5.74
CA MET A 58 -6.30 11.92 4.92
C MET A 58 -5.16 11.04 5.47
N LEU A 59 -4.16 11.64 6.14
CA LEU A 59 -2.98 10.91 6.64
C LEU A 59 -3.33 9.73 7.58
N PRO A 60 -4.28 9.84 8.54
CA PRO A 60 -4.74 8.70 9.33
C PRO A 60 -5.22 7.50 8.47
N HIS A 61 -5.90 7.74 7.34
CA HIS A 61 -6.33 6.68 6.44
C HIS A 61 -5.17 6.04 5.70
N TYR A 62 -4.17 6.84 5.34
CA TYR A 62 -2.96 6.32 4.72
C TYR A 62 -2.22 5.43 5.72
N LYS A 63 -2.13 5.85 6.99
CA LYS A 63 -1.55 5.04 8.07
C LYS A 63 -2.33 3.74 8.30
N TYR A 64 -3.66 3.77 8.20
CA TYR A 64 -4.48 2.57 8.28
C TYR A 64 -4.17 1.59 7.14
N VAL A 65 -4.19 2.06 5.88
CA VAL A 65 -3.86 1.22 4.72
C VAL A 65 -2.43 0.68 4.82
N GLN A 66 -1.47 1.51 5.23
CA GLN A 66 -0.08 1.09 5.44
C GLN A 66 0.03 0.01 6.52
N ARG A 67 -0.69 0.13 7.65
CA ARG A 67 -0.71 -0.93 8.67
C ARG A 67 -1.28 -2.24 8.15
N VAL A 68 -2.29 -2.19 7.30
CA VAL A 68 -2.83 -3.41 6.68
C VAL A 68 -1.84 -4.00 5.68
N ILE A 69 -1.14 -3.17 4.90
CA ILE A 69 -0.03 -3.62 4.04
C ILE A 69 1.04 -4.30 4.90
N ASP A 70 1.56 -3.63 5.93
CA ASP A 70 2.62 -4.16 6.78
C ASP A 70 2.21 -5.45 7.52
N ARG A 71 0.92 -5.58 7.86
CA ARG A 71 0.37 -6.76 8.53
C ARG A 71 0.27 -7.98 7.63
N PHE A 72 -0.11 -7.80 6.36
CA PHE A 72 -0.42 -8.92 5.47
C PHE A 72 0.65 -9.17 4.42
N GLU A 73 1.36 -8.15 3.95
CA GLU A 73 2.39 -8.33 2.93
C GLU A 73 3.48 -9.30 3.41
N ARG A 74 3.86 -10.25 2.56
CA ARG A 74 4.80 -11.34 2.83
C ARG A 74 4.35 -12.33 3.92
N GLN A 75 3.13 -12.21 4.45
CA GLN A 75 2.55 -13.27 5.28
C GLN A 75 1.98 -14.38 4.38
N PRO A 76 2.14 -15.65 4.77
CA PRO A 76 1.46 -16.74 4.10
C PRO A 76 -0.04 -16.70 4.42
N THR A 77 -0.87 -16.98 3.42
CA THR A 77 -2.29 -17.26 3.64
C THR A 77 -2.49 -18.54 4.46
N PRO A 78 -3.65 -18.68 5.15
CA PRO A 78 -3.99 -19.91 5.86
C PRO A 78 -3.93 -21.13 4.92
N ALA A 79 -3.39 -22.25 5.40
CA ALA A 79 -3.23 -23.46 4.60
C ALA A 79 -4.58 -24.04 4.12
N ASP A 80 -5.65 -23.80 4.88
CA ASP A 80 -7.03 -24.19 4.59
C ASP A 80 -7.75 -23.24 3.60
N LEU A 81 -7.11 -22.15 3.17
CA LEU A 81 -7.69 -21.22 2.21
C LEU A 81 -7.79 -21.86 0.82
N GLN A 82 -8.98 -22.33 0.45
CA GLN A 82 -9.22 -22.98 -0.83
C GLN A 82 -8.76 -22.13 -2.02
N GLY A 83 -7.93 -22.71 -2.88
CA GLY A 83 -7.40 -22.07 -4.09
C GLY A 83 -6.27 -21.07 -3.85
N ALA A 84 -5.89 -20.80 -2.60
CA ALA A 84 -4.85 -19.82 -2.29
C ALA A 84 -4.04 -20.15 -1.02
N GLY A 85 -4.05 -21.38 -0.52
CA GLY A 85 -3.41 -21.74 0.75
C GLY A 85 -1.89 -21.76 0.71
N GLY A 86 -1.24 -21.23 1.76
CA GLY A 86 0.23 -21.16 1.87
C GLY A 86 0.91 -20.19 0.90
N VAL A 87 0.15 -19.35 0.20
CA VAL A 87 0.67 -18.36 -0.76
C VAL A 87 1.12 -17.11 -0.02
N LEU A 88 2.28 -16.56 -0.38
CA LEU A 88 2.74 -15.29 0.16
C LEU A 88 1.91 -14.14 -0.40
N ILE A 89 1.32 -13.37 0.50
CA ILE A 89 0.49 -12.22 0.13
C ILE A 89 1.36 -11.10 -0.43
N THR A 90 0.98 -10.57 -1.59
CA THR A 90 1.63 -9.42 -2.20
C THR A 90 0.91 -8.11 -1.85
N LYS A 91 1.61 -6.97 -1.93
CA LYS A 91 0.99 -5.65 -1.79
C LYS A 91 -0.20 -5.46 -2.73
N ALA A 92 -0.12 -5.94 -3.97
CA ALA A 92 -1.21 -5.85 -4.94
C ALA A 92 -2.49 -6.57 -4.46
N GLN A 93 -2.34 -7.72 -3.81
CA GLN A 93 -3.46 -8.48 -3.24
C GLN A 93 -4.06 -7.79 -2.01
N VAL A 94 -3.23 -7.16 -1.17
CA VAL A 94 -3.74 -6.29 -0.10
C VAL A 94 -4.57 -5.16 -0.69
N MET A 95 -4.05 -4.45 -1.71
CA MET A 95 -4.77 -3.34 -2.35
C MET A 95 -6.07 -3.80 -3.05
N ARG A 96 -6.14 -5.04 -3.52
CA ARG A 96 -7.36 -5.66 -4.04
C ARG A 96 -8.47 -5.69 -2.99
N ALA A 97 -8.14 -5.97 -1.72
CA ALA A 97 -9.10 -5.98 -0.61
C ALA A 97 -9.75 -4.60 -0.37
N PHE A 98 -8.99 -3.53 -0.60
CA PHE A 98 -9.48 -2.14 -0.53
C PHE A 98 -10.24 -1.69 -1.78
N ASN A 99 -10.30 -2.52 -2.83
CA ASN A 99 -10.74 -2.14 -4.17
C ASN A 99 -10.03 -0.87 -4.66
N LEU A 100 -8.70 -0.88 -4.56
CA LEU A 100 -7.82 0.23 -4.96
C LEU A 100 -6.68 -0.31 -5.85
N PRO A 101 -6.15 0.51 -6.76
CA PRO A 101 -5.00 0.11 -7.58
C PRO A 101 -3.72 0.10 -6.74
N LEU A 102 -2.76 -0.77 -7.12
CA LEU A 102 -1.44 -0.85 -6.47
C LEU A 102 -0.75 0.52 -6.38
N ALA A 103 -0.81 1.29 -7.47
CA ALA A 103 -0.23 2.63 -7.54
C ALA A 103 -0.79 3.59 -6.47
N TRP A 104 -2.01 3.38 -5.96
CA TRP A 104 -2.53 4.15 -4.84
C TRP A 104 -1.79 3.79 -3.54
N GLY A 105 -1.54 2.51 -3.31
CA GLY A 105 -0.74 2.02 -2.18
C GLY A 105 0.70 2.51 -2.21
N ASP A 106 1.32 2.59 -3.39
CA ASP A 106 2.68 3.14 -3.53
C ASP A 106 2.74 4.62 -3.20
N ARG A 107 1.80 5.42 -3.74
CA ARG A 107 1.68 6.84 -3.39
C ARG A 107 1.40 7.06 -1.91
N CYS A 108 0.57 6.20 -1.30
CA CYS A 108 0.28 6.23 0.14
C CYS A 108 1.56 6.03 0.97
N THR A 109 2.31 4.96 0.69
CA THR A 109 3.59 4.67 1.36
C THR A 109 4.56 5.84 1.20
N GLU A 110 4.74 6.32 -0.03
CA GLU A 110 5.67 7.42 -0.32
C GLU A 110 5.27 8.72 0.40
N THR A 111 3.98 9.07 0.38
CA THR A 111 3.45 10.24 1.08
C THR A 111 3.76 10.17 2.57
N LEU A 112 3.50 9.03 3.22
CA LEU A 112 3.77 8.87 4.66
C LEU A 112 5.26 9.00 4.98
N VAL A 113 6.13 8.38 4.18
CA VAL A 113 7.58 8.45 4.35
C VAL A 113 8.06 9.89 4.24
N LEU A 114 7.69 10.59 3.18
CA LEU A 114 8.12 11.97 2.96
C LEU A 114 7.50 12.94 3.98
N THR A 115 6.24 12.75 4.38
CA THR A 115 5.63 13.53 5.48
C THR A 115 6.36 13.31 6.80
N THR A 116 6.89 12.11 7.07
CA THR A 116 7.70 11.86 8.28
C THR A 116 9.03 12.61 8.24
N MET A 117 9.57 12.87 7.04
CA MET A 117 10.82 13.61 6.86
C MET A 117 10.62 15.13 6.92
N TYR A 118 9.55 15.64 6.32
CA TYR A 118 9.38 17.08 6.03
C TYR A 118 8.10 17.72 6.60
N GLY A 119 7.21 16.92 7.18
CA GLY A 119 6.02 17.40 7.88
C GLY A 119 6.32 17.92 9.28
N PRO A 120 5.28 18.11 10.11
CA PRO A 120 5.44 18.65 11.46
C PRO A 120 6.46 17.85 12.30
N GLY A 121 7.52 18.51 12.78
CA GLY A 121 8.60 17.85 13.51
C GLY A 121 9.42 16.85 12.70
N GLY A 122 9.49 17.02 11.38
CA GLY A 122 10.09 16.08 10.45
C GLY A 122 11.58 15.81 10.70
N THR A 123 12.02 14.57 10.46
CA THR A 123 13.39 14.10 10.74
C THR A 123 14.48 14.77 9.89
N ARG A 124 14.10 15.40 8.78
CA ARG A 124 15.01 16.13 7.87
C ARG A 124 14.78 17.64 7.90
N GLY A 125 14.09 18.12 8.93
CA GLY A 125 13.62 19.49 9.06
C GLY A 125 12.21 19.64 8.53
N GLU A 126 11.39 20.31 9.32
CA GLU A 126 10.03 20.69 8.94
C GLU A 126 10.07 21.72 7.80
N ASP A 127 9.37 21.45 6.70
CA ASP A 127 9.17 22.43 5.62
C ASP A 127 7.82 23.16 5.83
N PRO A 128 7.82 24.50 5.97
CA PRO A 128 6.61 25.26 6.28
C PRO A 128 5.53 25.15 5.18
N ARG A 129 5.92 24.93 3.92
CA ARG A 129 4.98 24.72 2.80
C ARG A 129 4.27 23.37 2.96
N VAL A 130 5.00 22.34 3.37
CA VAL A 130 4.44 21.01 3.65
C VAL A 130 3.45 21.08 4.80
N VAL A 131 3.80 21.78 5.89
CA VAL A 131 2.89 21.97 7.04
C VAL A 131 1.66 22.77 6.65
N GLN A 132 1.82 23.88 5.93
CA GLN A 132 0.69 24.70 5.48
C GLN A 132 -0.29 23.90 4.60
N MET A 133 0.24 23.06 3.72
CA MET A 133 -0.58 22.28 2.81
C MET A 133 -1.37 21.16 3.51
N LEU A 134 -0.99 20.77 4.75
CA LEU A 134 -1.77 19.81 5.53
C LEU A 134 -3.18 20.30 5.83
N ASP A 135 -3.31 21.61 6.09
CA ASP A 135 -4.54 22.27 6.51
C ASP A 135 -5.24 23.02 5.35
N GLU A 136 -4.67 22.99 4.14
CA GLU A 136 -5.27 23.61 2.96
C GLU A 136 -6.57 22.88 2.58
N LYS A 137 -7.68 23.62 2.57
CA LYS A 137 -8.97 23.08 2.14
C LYS A 137 -8.91 22.72 0.65
N PRO A 138 -9.33 21.51 0.25
CA PRO A 138 -9.34 21.10 -1.15
C PRO A 138 -10.25 22.02 -1.97
N ALA A 139 -9.68 22.77 -2.92
CA ALA A 139 -10.44 23.73 -3.75
C ALA A 139 -11.24 23.08 -4.89
N ILE A 140 -10.91 21.83 -5.28
CA ILE A 140 -11.49 21.15 -6.45
C ILE A 140 -11.93 19.73 -6.10
N THR A 141 -10.98 18.79 -5.99
CA THR A 141 -11.26 17.39 -5.65
C THR A 141 -10.14 16.81 -4.78
N PRO A 142 -10.43 15.80 -3.95
CA PRO A 142 -9.43 15.16 -3.08
C PRO A 142 -8.24 14.58 -3.85
N LYS A 143 -8.48 14.01 -5.03
CA LYS A 143 -7.42 13.42 -5.86
C LYS A 143 -6.37 14.46 -6.25
N MET A 144 -6.80 15.65 -6.69
CA MET A 144 -5.87 16.73 -7.06
C MET A 144 -5.10 17.25 -5.85
N THR A 145 -5.73 17.30 -4.67
CA THR A 145 -5.06 17.71 -3.43
C THR A 145 -3.94 16.74 -3.04
N VAL A 146 -4.19 15.42 -3.13
CA VAL A 146 -3.17 14.39 -2.87
C VAL A 146 -2.01 14.50 -3.86
N GLU A 147 -2.30 14.66 -5.16
CA GLU A 147 -1.26 14.75 -6.19
C GLU A 147 -0.42 16.03 -6.05
N LYS A 148 -1.04 17.16 -5.69
CA LYS A 148 -0.35 18.41 -5.37
C LYS A 148 0.54 18.24 -4.14
N TYR A 149 0.06 17.55 -3.10
CA TYR A 149 0.82 17.33 -1.86
C TYR A 149 2.03 16.43 -2.08
N LEU A 150 1.86 15.32 -2.79
CA LEU A 150 2.96 14.42 -3.10
C LEU A 150 4.00 15.10 -4.03
N THR A 151 3.56 15.94 -4.97
CA THR A 151 4.48 16.74 -5.79
C THR A 151 5.34 17.67 -4.93
N LEU A 152 4.72 18.39 -3.99
CA LEU A 152 5.45 19.26 -3.06
C LEU A 152 6.46 18.46 -2.23
N LEU A 153 6.04 17.33 -1.65
CA LEU A 153 6.93 16.46 -0.87
C LEU A 153 8.16 15.99 -1.68
N ARG A 154 7.96 15.62 -2.94
CA ARG A 154 9.05 15.21 -3.84
C ARG A 154 9.98 16.37 -4.19
N GLU A 155 9.43 17.58 -4.39
CA GLU A 155 10.23 18.79 -4.63
C GLU A 155 11.14 19.07 -3.43
N VAL A 156 10.57 19.09 -2.22
CA VAL A 156 11.32 19.31 -0.96
C VAL A 156 12.40 18.25 -0.80
N HIS A 157 12.06 16.99 -1.06
CA HIS A 157 13.03 15.89 -1.00
C HIS A 157 14.17 16.04 -2.01
N GLY A 158 13.85 16.45 -3.24
CA GLY A 158 14.84 16.73 -4.27
C GLY A 158 15.79 17.86 -3.87
N GLN A 159 15.26 18.98 -3.38
CA GLN A 159 16.06 20.10 -2.87
C GLN A 159 16.96 19.69 -1.71
N TRP A 160 16.41 18.94 -0.75
CA TRP A 160 17.18 18.43 0.38
C TRP A 160 18.33 17.54 -0.08
N THR A 161 18.09 16.64 -1.04
CA THR A 161 19.10 15.70 -1.55
C THR A 161 20.20 16.42 -2.34
N ILE A 162 19.87 17.48 -3.08
CA ILE A 162 20.87 18.33 -3.76
C ILE A 162 21.76 19.05 -2.74
N ASN A 163 21.18 19.54 -1.65
CA ASN A 163 21.89 20.28 -0.61
C ASN A 163 22.63 19.39 0.38
N ASN A 164 22.32 18.10 0.41
CA ASN A 164 22.96 17.08 1.26
C ASN A 164 23.40 15.90 0.39
N PRO A 165 24.34 16.10 -0.54
CA PRO A 165 24.89 15.01 -1.32
C PRO A 165 25.64 14.07 -0.37
N ASN A 166 25.27 12.79 -0.40
CA ASN A 166 26.01 11.73 0.30
C ASN A 166 27.41 11.56 -0.31
#